data_AF-Q3A064-F1
#
_entry.id   AF-Q3A064-F1
#
_cell.length_a   1.000
_cell.length_b   1.000
_cell.length_c   1.000
_cell.angle_alpha   90.00
_cell.angle_beta   90.00
_cell.angle_gamma   90.00
#
_symmetry.space_group_name_H-M   'P 1'
#
loop_
_entity.id
_entity.type
_entity.pdbx_description
1 polymer ?
#
loop_
_entity_poly.entity_id
_entity_poly.type
_entity_poly.pdbx_seq_one_letter_code
_entity_poly.pdbx_strand_id
1 'polypeptide(L)'
;MQKNAISRRIAAVRVKPLAALVLTLAIMLASVTVPDAEAGNQVRLWKHRDQYVRLESQDRGAQPSGPNDHPVTLAPERIREMLGSLDVRYPKRDKIEPLFTSSELNTLQDAVSKGLAKATAGQDVTFAIVGIHRGLMSFSHDRSVTTGRIFFSKGKLNLILGRLHEEYNEEEDRRMHPFVPGRRKYKAPRSWETEKPYEIVKQGGVALKKQGDIERYDWLMLDPDPKLWKAIRAEKKAAKETAKAAFQEASQVRQKSAEVSAEQERLRAELESLKKDMQAIKQAPAVVPAATQASRPEAGDSVKVRLRRLKDLRDEELITEDEYRAKRQEILDSL
;
A
#
# COMPACT_ATOMS: atom_id res chain seq x y z
N MET A 1 -5.11 18.27 -103.67
CA MET A 1 -4.44 17.05 -103.16
C MET A 1 -5.45 16.25 -102.33
N GLN A 2 -5.52 14.95 -102.63
CA GLN A 2 -6.08 13.80 -101.88
C GLN A 2 -7.12 14.05 -100.76
N LYS A 3 -8.38 13.61 -100.95
CA LYS A 3 -8.94 12.27 -100.65
C LYS A 3 -9.00 11.95 -99.15
N ASN A 4 -10.21 11.91 -98.59
CA ASN A 4 -10.82 10.62 -98.21
C ASN A 4 -12.29 10.78 -97.81
N ALA A 5 -13.13 10.03 -98.51
CA ALA A 5 -14.53 9.78 -98.24
C ALA A 5 -14.64 8.49 -97.42
N ILE A 6 -15.55 8.41 -96.44
CA ILE A 6 -16.28 7.17 -96.15
C ILE A 6 -17.73 7.52 -95.81
N SER A 7 -18.59 7.08 -96.72
CA SER A 7 -20.04 6.99 -96.61
C SER A 7 -20.41 5.70 -95.85
N ARG A 8 -21.52 5.68 -95.09
CA ARG A 8 -22.67 4.78 -95.33
C ARG A 8 -23.66 4.67 -94.16
N ARG A 9 -24.92 4.88 -94.55
CA ARG A 9 -26.14 4.07 -94.29
C ARG A 9 -26.87 4.14 -92.95
N ILE A 10 -28.03 4.77 -93.06
CA ILE A 10 -29.33 4.49 -92.43
C ILE A 10 -29.58 2.99 -92.22
N ALA A 11 -30.04 2.61 -91.03
CA ALA A 11 -30.89 1.45 -90.81
C ALA A 11 -31.88 1.73 -89.67
N ALA A 12 -33.17 1.60 -89.99
CA ALA A 12 -34.29 1.67 -89.06
C ALA A 12 -34.26 0.50 -88.08
N VAL A 13 -34.56 0.75 -86.81
CA VAL A 13 -34.85 -0.31 -85.83
C VAL A 13 -36.32 -0.23 -85.42
N ARG A 14 -37.01 -1.34 -85.72
CA ARG A 14 -38.40 -1.64 -85.41
C ARG A 14 -38.64 -1.73 -83.91
N VAL A 15 -39.76 -1.15 -83.49
CA VAL A 15 -40.41 -1.38 -82.20
C VAL A 15 -41.05 -2.77 -82.20
N LYS A 16 -40.81 -3.57 -81.15
CA LYS A 16 -41.77 -4.56 -80.64
C LYS A 16 -41.70 -4.61 -79.10
N PRO A 17 -42.84 -4.80 -78.42
CA PRO A 17 -42.98 -4.56 -76.98
C PRO A 17 -42.99 -5.86 -76.15
N LEU A 18 -43.06 -5.67 -74.82
CA LEU A 18 -43.36 -6.62 -73.73
C LEU A 18 -42.28 -7.64 -73.34
N ALA A 19 -41.67 -7.38 -72.18
CA ALA A 19 -41.78 -8.27 -71.02
C ALA A 19 -41.56 -7.44 -69.74
N ALA A 20 -42.63 -7.23 -68.99
CA ALA A 20 -42.62 -6.52 -67.73
C ALA A 20 -41.99 -7.42 -66.65
N LEU A 21 -40.83 -7.01 -66.10
CA LEU A 21 -40.33 -7.53 -64.84
C LEU A 21 -40.78 -6.57 -63.74
N VAL A 22 -41.88 -6.90 -63.08
CA VAL A 22 -42.35 -6.18 -61.89
C VAL A 22 -41.45 -6.61 -60.72
N LEU A 23 -40.43 -5.82 -60.43
CA LEU A 23 -39.68 -5.92 -59.19
C LEU A 23 -40.41 -5.09 -58.13
N THR A 24 -41.32 -5.72 -57.40
CA THR A 24 -41.95 -5.13 -56.21
C THR A 24 -40.90 -4.94 -55.12
N LEU A 25 -40.33 -3.75 -55.04
CA LEU A 25 -39.58 -3.29 -53.87
C LEU A 25 -40.60 -2.85 -52.81
N ALA A 26 -40.96 -3.76 -51.93
CA ALA A 26 -41.72 -3.44 -50.73
C ALA A 26 -40.82 -2.65 -49.76
N ILE A 27 -40.92 -1.32 -49.80
CA ILE A 27 -40.36 -0.45 -48.76
C ILE A 27 -41.25 -0.62 -47.53
N MET A 28 -40.90 -1.56 -46.66
CA MET A 28 -41.34 -1.56 -45.27
C MET A 28 -40.78 -0.30 -44.61
N LEU A 29 -41.63 0.73 -44.49
CA LEU A 29 -41.48 1.76 -43.48
C LEU A 29 -41.69 1.09 -42.11
N ALA A 30 -40.67 0.37 -41.64
CA ALA A 30 -40.50 0.18 -40.21
C ALA A 30 -40.22 1.56 -39.66
N SER A 31 -41.20 2.16 -38.98
CA SER A 31 -41.00 3.28 -38.09
C SER A 31 -39.98 2.83 -37.04
N VAL A 32 -38.70 2.99 -37.34
CA VAL A 32 -37.67 3.05 -36.32
C VAL A 32 -37.96 4.33 -35.57
N THR A 33 -38.73 4.21 -34.49
CA THR A 33 -38.68 5.16 -33.40
C THR A 33 -37.22 5.23 -32.98
N VAL A 34 -36.50 6.23 -33.49
CA VAL A 34 -35.20 6.61 -32.93
C VAL A 34 -35.54 7.02 -31.50
N PRO A 35 -35.09 6.27 -30.48
CA PRO A 35 -35.34 6.68 -29.12
C PRO A 35 -34.65 8.03 -28.91
N ASP A 36 -35.44 8.90 -28.31
CA ASP A 36 -35.13 10.28 -27.97
C ASP A 36 -33.72 10.40 -27.41
N ALA A 37 -32.97 11.34 -27.97
CA ALA A 37 -31.57 11.57 -27.66
C ALA A 37 -31.45 12.54 -26.48
N GLU A 38 -31.89 12.16 -25.28
CA GLU A 38 -31.58 12.90 -24.04
C GLU A 38 -31.39 11.95 -22.84
N ALA A 39 -30.34 12.22 -22.04
CA ALA A 39 -29.84 11.44 -20.89
C ALA A 39 -29.23 10.06 -21.24
N GLY A 40 -27.91 10.06 -21.46
CA GLY A 40 -27.12 8.86 -21.78
C GLY A 40 -27.42 7.65 -20.88
N ASN A 41 -27.46 6.48 -21.51
CA ASN A 41 -27.86 5.17 -20.99
C ASN A 41 -27.03 4.71 -19.76
N GLN A 42 -27.26 5.35 -18.61
CA GLN A 42 -26.58 5.07 -17.34
C GLN A 42 -27.38 4.03 -16.53
N VAL A 43 -26.88 2.80 -16.48
CA VAL A 43 -27.51 1.75 -15.65
C VAL A 43 -26.82 1.73 -14.29
N ARG A 44 -27.54 2.13 -13.22
CA ARG A 44 -27.00 2.10 -11.85
C ARG A 44 -26.86 0.67 -11.35
N LEU A 45 -25.66 0.29 -10.93
CA LEU A 45 -25.34 -1.02 -10.36
C LEU A 45 -25.29 -0.97 -8.82
N TRP A 46 -24.83 0.16 -8.27
CA TRP A 46 -24.78 0.45 -6.85
C TRP A 46 -24.72 1.97 -6.62
N LYS A 47 -25.26 2.46 -5.49
CA LYS A 47 -25.19 3.87 -5.09
C LYS A 47 -25.31 4.02 -3.57
N HIS A 48 -24.50 4.91 -3.00
CA HIS A 48 -24.64 5.36 -1.61
C HIS A 48 -24.10 6.79 -1.45
N ARG A 49 -24.96 7.75 -1.08
CA ARG A 49 -24.64 9.19 -1.06
C ARG A 49 -24.04 9.61 -2.42
N ASP A 50 -22.84 10.18 -2.44
CA ASP A 50 -22.13 10.58 -3.66
C ASP A 50 -21.39 9.43 -4.37
N GLN A 51 -21.28 8.28 -3.71
CA GLN A 51 -20.59 7.12 -4.26
C GLN A 51 -21.50 6.37 -5.21
N TYR A 52 -20.92 5.81 -6.27
CA TYR A 52 -21.66 5.05 -7.27
C TYR A 52 -20.80 3.99 -7.95
N VAL A 53 -21.47 2.98 -8.49
CA VAL A 53 -20.98 2.11 -9.55
C VAL A 53 -22.08 2.00 -10.60
N ARG A 54 -21.78 2.25 -11.87
CA ARG A 54 -22.78 2.27 -12.94
C ARG A 54 -22.18 1.82 -14.27
N LEU A 55 -23.03 1.38 -15.19
CA LEU A 55 -22.68 1.25 -16.59
C LEU A 55 -22.92 2.58 -17.29
N GLU A 56 -22.00 2.97 -18.15
CA GLU A 56 -22.14 4.13 -19.02
C GLU A 56 -21.61 3.81 -20.41
N SER A 57 -22.01 4.60 -21.40
CA SER A 57 -21.41 4.57 -22.71
C SER A 57 -19.89 4.77 -22.63
N GLN A 58 -19.18 4.11 -23.53
CA GLN A 58 -17.74 4.21 -23.67
C GLN A 58 -17.35 5.69 -23.86
N ASP A 59 -16.39 6.16 -23.06
CA ASP A 59 -15.87 7.52 -23.20
C ASP A 59 -15.27 7.71 -24.61
N ARG A 60 -15.64 8.81 -25.27
CA ARG A 60 -15.11 9.17 -26.58
C ARG A 60 -13.69 9.70 -26.39
N GLY A 61 -12.70 8.83 -26.61
CA GLY A 61 -11.29 9.17 -26.59
C GLY A 61 -10.87 10.15 -27.71
N ALA A 62 -9.57 10.46 -27.80
CA ALA A 62 -9.03 11.22 -28.95
C ALA A 62 -9.04 10.44 -30.27
N GLN A 63 -9.15 9.11 -30.17
CA GLN A 63 -9.34 8.18 -31.27
C GLN A 63 -10.53 7.28 -30.93
N PRO A 64 -11.29 6.77 -31.92
CA PRO A 64 -12.29 5.76 -31.68
C PRO A 64 -11.65 4.60 -30.91
N SER A 65 -12.10 4.39 -29.68
CA SER A 65 -11.68 3.22 -28.93
C SER A 65 -12.36 2.02 -29.57
N GLY A 66 -11.61 0.96 -29.86
CA GLY A 66 -12.21 -0.27 -30.36
C GLY A 66 -13.28 -0.81 -29.40
N PRO A 67 -14.17 -1.69 -29.87
CA PRO A 67 -15.16 -2.32 -29.01
C PRO A 67 -14.47 -3.00 -27.81
N ASN A 68 -15.09 -2.90 -26.65
CA ASN A 68 -14.68 -3.68 -25.49
C ASN A 68 -15.08 -5.15 -25.68
N ASP A 69 -14.35 -6.05 -25.01
CA ASP A 69 -14.63 -7.49 -24.98
C ASP A 69 -15.74 -7.77 -23.95
N HIS A 70 -16.93 -7.25 -24.24
CA HIS A 70 -18.11 -7.32 -23.38
C HIS A 70 -19.30 -7.94 -24.11
N PRO A 71 -20.16 -8.69 -23.39
CA PRO A 71 -20.13 -8.95 -21.95
C PRO A 71 -19.03 -9.94 -21.54
N VAL A 72 -18.58 -9.85 -20.30
CA VAL A 72 -17.63 -10.83 -19.72
C VAL A 72 -18.04 -11.19 -18.30
N THR A 73 -17.95 -12.48 -17.97
CA THR A 73 -18.23 -12.96 -16.62
C THR A 73 -16.92 -13.14 -15.86
N LEU A 74 -16.68 -12.28 -14.87
CA LEU A 74 -15.58 -12.41 -13.91
C LEU A 74 -16.17 -12.55 -12.51
N ALA A 75 -15.72 -13.56 -11.76
CA ALA A 75 -16.15 -13.77 -10.38
C ALA A 75 -15.80 -12.55 -9.50
N PRO A 76 -16.65 -12.16 -8.53
CA PRO A 76 -16.34 -11.07 -7.61
C PRO A 76 -14.98 -11.24 -6.91
N GLU A 77 -14.66 -12.46 -6.49
CA GLU A 77 -13.40 -12.79 -5.80
C GLU A 77 -12.18 -12.52 -6.70
N ARG A 78 -12.33 -12.77 -8.00
CA ARG A 78 -11.30 -12.48 -9.02
C ARG A 78 -11.08 -10.97 -9.17
N ILE A 79 -12.15 -10.17 -9.13
CA ILE A 79 -12.05 -8.70 -9.17
C ILE A 79 -11.40 -8.18 -7.88
N ARG A 80 -11.81 -8.70 -6.72
CA ARG A 80 -11.20 -8.37 -5.43
C ARG A 80 -9.71 -8.71 -5.40
N GLU A 81 -9.33 -9.83 -6.00
CA GLU A 81 -7.93 -10.24 -6.18
C GLU A 81 -7.13 -9.23 -7.00
N MET A 82 -7.61 -8.88 -8.19
CA MET A 82 -6.93 -7.95 -9.10
C MET A 82 -6.84 -6.52 -8.55
N LEU A 83 -7.91 -6.00 -7.95
CA LEU A 83 -7.94 -4.63 -7.45
C LEU A 83 -7.24 -4.50 -6.09
N GLY A 84 -7.32 -5.54 -5.24
CA GLY A 84 -6.72 -5.51 -3.90
C GLY A 84 -5.21 -5.75 -3.86
N SER A 85 -4.59 -6.17 -4.96
CA SER A 85 -3.13 -6.22 -5.10
C SER A 85 -2.51 -4.86 -5.45
N LEU A 86 -3.31 -3.89 -5.90
CA LEU A 86 -2.81 -2.59 -6.33
C LEU A 86 -2.34 -1.78 -5.13
N ASP A 87 -1.08 -1.33 -5.19
CA ASP A 87 -0.51 -0.39 -4.25
C ASP A 87 -0.03 0.87 -5.00
N VAL A 88 -0.05 1.99 -4.30
CA VAL A 88 0.36 3.29 -4.80
C VAL A 88 1.44 3.86 -3.87
N ARG A 89 2.46 4.48 -4.46
CA ARG A 89 3.47 5.28 -3.77
C ARG A 89 3.21 6.76 -4.02
N TYR A 90 3.22 7.55 -2.96
CA TYR A 90 3.17 9.01 -3.04
C TYR A 90 4.57 9.59 -2.83
N PRO A 91 5.21 10.18 -3.86
CA PRO A 91 6.59 10.67 -3.77
C PRO A 91 6.81 11.64 -2.60
N LYS A 92 5.84 12.52 -2.34
CA LYS A 92 5.93 13.53 -1.27
C LYS A 92 5.82 12.98 0.16
N ARG A 93 5.29 11.76 0.33
CA ARG A 93 5.08 11.13 1.64
C ARG A 93 5.97 9.91 1.85
N ASP A 94 6.72 9.50 0.82
CA ASP A 94 7.52 8.27 0.74
C ASP A 94 6.83 7.04 1.35
N LYS A 95 5.52 6.91 1.06
CA LYS A 95 4.68 5.88 1.66
C LYS A 95 3.96 5.09 0.58
N ILE A 96 3.95 3.77 0.76
CA ILE A 96 3.19 2.82 -0.05
C ILE A 96 1.88 2.54 0.66
N GLU A 97 0.77 2.73 -0.04
CA GLU A 97 -0.59 2.51 0.47
C GLU A 97 -1.38 1.65 -0.52
N PRO A 98 -2.34 0.82 -0.05
CA PRO A 98 -3.21 0.09 -0.95
C PRO A 98 -4.08 1.06 -1.74
N LEU A 99 -4.25 0.82 -3.04
CA LEU A 99 -5.08 1.67 -3.89
C LEU A 99 -6.55 1.64 -3.43
N PHE A 100 -7.02 0.47 -2.99
CA PHE A 100 -8.34 0.28 -2.41
C PHE A 100 -8.27 -0.42 -1.06
N THR A 101 -9.06 0.05 -0.10
CA THR A 101 -9.31 -0.61 1.18
C THR A 101 -10.19 -1.84 1.01
N SER A 102 -10.21 -2.72 2.03
CA SER A 102 -11.11 -3.89 2.03
C SER A 102 -12.59 -3.52 1.94
N SER A 103 -13.01 -2.37 2.51
CA SER A 103 -14.41 -1.91 2.45
C SER A 103 -14.80 -1.47 1.05
N GLU A 104 -13.93 -0.71 0.37
CA GLU A 104 -14.15 -0.31 -1.03
C GLU A 104 -14.21 -1.54 -1.94
N LEU A 105 -13.29 -2.49 -1.75
CA LEU A 105 -13.26 -3.74 -2.52
C LEU A 105 -14.53 -4.58 -2.36
N ASN A 106 -15.12 -4.63 -1.17
CA ASN A 106 -16.38 -5.36 -0.95
C ASN A 106 -17.53 -4.76 -1.77
N THR A 107 -17.52 -3.45 -2.00
CA THR A 107 -18.51 -2.77 -2.85
C THR A 107 -18.20 -2.99 -4.33
N LEU A 108 -16.93 -2.81 -4.71
CA LEU A 108 -16.50 -2.86 -6.10
C LEU A 108 -16.61 -4.28 -6.68
N GLN A 109 -16.28 -5.33 -5.94
CA GLN A 109 -16.25 -6.70 -6.47
C GLN A 109 -17.59 -7.13 -7.08
N ASP A 110 -18.69 -6.90 -6.35
CA ASP A 110 -20.02 -7.36 -6.76
C ASP A 110 -20.57 -6.46 -7.86
N ALA A 111 -20.44 -5.15 -7.69
CA ALA A 111 -20.98 -4.19 -8.64
C ALA A 111 -20.22 -4.25 -9.97
N VAL A 112 -18.89 -4.35 -9.96
CA VAL A 112 -18.08 -4.49 -11.18
C VAL A 112 -18.36 -5.83 -11.85
N SER A 113 -18.44 -6.94 -11.11
CA SER A 113 -18.79 -8.26 -11.68
C SER A 113 -20.12 -8.20 -12.44
N LYS A 114 -21.17 -7.70 -11.78
CA LYS A 114 -22.51 -7.51 -12.38
C LYS A 114 -22.48 -6.56 -13.57
N GLY A 115 -21.66 -5.51 -13.50
CA GLY A 115 -21.49 -4.54 -14.57
C GLY A 115 -20.87 -5.17 -15.81
N LEU A 116 -19.73 -5.83 -15.68
CA LEU A 116 -19.01 -6.44 -16.80
C LEU A 116 -19.84 -7.55 -17.49
N ALA A 117 -20.66 -8.28 -16.72
CA ALA A 117 -21.55 -9.31 -17.27
C ALA A 117 -22.74 -8.73 -18.07
N LYS A 118 -23.10 -7.47 -17.83
CA LYS A 118 -24.22 -6.77 -18.49
C LYS A 118 -23.76 -5.75 -19.54
N ALA A 119 -22.51 -5.33 -19.50
CA ALA A 119 -21.97 -4.33 -20.40
C ALA A 119 -22.06 -4.82 -21.85
N THR A 120 -22.37 -3.89 -22.75
CA THR A 120 -22.19 -4.09 -24.19
C THR A 120 -20.77 -3.69 -24.61
N ALA A 121 -20.38 -4.03 -25.85
CA ALA A 121 -19.09 -3.65 -26.42
C ALA A 121 -18.82 -2.13 -26.41
N GLY A 122 -19.87 -1.30 -26.36
CA GLY A 122 -19.78 0.16 -26.30
C GLY A 122 -20.00 0.75 -24.91
N GLN A 123 -19.89 -0.04 -23.84
CA GLN A 123 -20.11 0.40 -22.47
C GLN A 123 -18.94 0.04 -21.55
N ASP A 124 -18.79 0.83 -20.49
CA ASP A 124 -17.84 0.60 -19.41
C ASP A 124 -18.54 0.65 -18.06
N VAL A 125 -17.91 0.05 -17.05
CA VAL A 125 -18.26 0.27 -15.65
C VAL A 125 -17.53 1.49 -15.13
N THR A 126 -18.22 2.49 -14.59
CA THR A 126 -17.60 3.64 -13.93
C THR A 126 -17.96 3.67 -12.45
N PHE A 127 -17.07 4.23 -11.64
CA PHE A 127 -17.28 4.32 -10.20
C PHE A 127 -16.71 5.60 -9.60
N ALA A 128 -17.31 5.97 -8.47
CA ALA A 128 -16.74 6.86 -7.46
C ALA A 128 -16.95 6.19 -6.11
N ILE A 129 -15.87 5.94 -5.37
CA ILE A 129 -15.91 5.28 -4.07
C ILE A 129 -15.13 6.14 -3.07
N VAL A 130 -15.60 6.18 -1.83
CA VAL A 130 -14.96 6.92 -0.74
C VAL A 130 -14.49 5.92 0.30
N GLY A 131 -13.21 5.99 0.63
CA GLY A 131 -12.55 5.16 1.63
C GLY A 131 -11.80 5.99 2.65
N ILE A 132 -11.39 5.33 3.73
CA ILE A 132 -10.50 5.92 4.75
C ILE A 132 -9.08 5.44 4.46
N HIS A 133 -8.24 6.35 3.98
CA HIS A 133 -6.84 6.07 3.67
C HIS A 133 -5.97 6.86 4.66
N ARG A 134 -5.54 6.17 5.73
CA ARG A 134 -4.76 6.76 6.85
C ARG A 134 -3.40 7.22 6.34
N GLY A 135 -3.33 8.46 5.88
CA GLY A 135 -2.17 9.03 5.18
C GLY A 135 -2.35 10.48 4.73
N LEU A 136 -3.57 11.02 4.68
CA LEU A 136 -3.80 12.46 4.62
C LEU A 136 -3.46 13.08 5.99
N MET A 137 -2.70 14.18 6.01
CA MET A 137 -2.25 14.89 7.22
C MET A 137 -3.38 15.63 7.99
N SER A 138 -4.62 15.12 8.04
CA SER A 138 -5.76 15.89 8.53
C SER A 138 -6.61 15.10 9.53
N PHE A 139 -6.52 15.48 10.81
CA PHE A 139 -7.23 14.86 11.94
C PHE A 139 -8.78 14.93 11.86
N SER A 140 -9.35 15.49 10.78
CA SER A 140 -10.80 15.64 10.56
C SER A 140 -11.29 15.13 9.18
N HIS A 141 -10.40 14.80 8.23
CA HIS A 141 -10.74 14.54 6.81
C HIS A 141 -10.00 13.31 6.23
N ASP A 142 -10.00 12.19 6.96
CA ASP A 142 -9.36 10.95 6.47
C ASP A 142 -10.14 10.24 5.35
N ARG A 143 -11.28 10.80 4.93
CA ARG A 143 -12.07 10.28 3.82
C ARG A 143 -11.51 10.81 2.52
N SER A 144 -11.20 9.90 1.62
CA SER A 144 -10.73 10.24 0.28
C SER A 144 -11.57 9.54 -0.79
N VAL A 145 -11.77 10.22 -1.91
CA VAL A 145 -12.48 9.69 -3.07
C VAL A 145 -11.50 9.14 -4.10
N THR A 146 -11.84 7.98 -4.65
CA THR A 146 -11.22 7.41 -5.84
C THR A 146 -12.27 7.22 -6.91
N THR A 147 -12.02 7.74 -8.10
CA THR A 147 -12.90 7.58 -9.26
C THR A 147 -12.20 6.80 -10.34
N GLY A 148 -12.95 6.03 -11.11
CA GLY A 148 -12.34 5.25 -12.18
C GLY A 148 -13.33 4.65 -13.16
N ARG A 149 -12.74 4.06 -14.19
CA ARG A 149 -13.43 3.37 -15.28
C ARG A 149 -12.80 2.00 -15.45
N ILE A 150 -13.63 0.96 -15.47
CA ILE A 150 -13.25 -0.43 -15.63
C ILE A 150 -13.94 -1.01 -16.87
N PHE A 151 -13.17 -1.71 -17.69
CA PHE A 151 -13.65 -2.42 -18.86
C PHE A 151 -12.72 -3.58 -19.19
N PHE A 152 -13.18 -4.53 -19.98
CA PHE A 152 -12.40 -5.67 -20.42
C PHE A 152 -12.08 -5.52 -21.90
N SER A 153 -10.82 -5.68 -22.26
CA SER A 153 -10.38 -5.52 -23.65
C SER A 153 -9.05 -6.21 -23.86
N LYS A 154 -8.93 -6.91 -24.99
CA LYS A 154 -7.76 -7.71 -25.38
C LYS A 154 -7.36 -8.71 -24.30
N GLY A 155 -8.36 -9.36 -23.71
CA GLY A 155 -8.15 -10.37 -22.66
C GLY A 155 -7.65 -9.82 -21.32
N LYS A 156 -7.66 -8.49 -21.10
CA LYS A 156 -7.20 -7.86 -19.86
C LYS A 156 -8.28 -6.98 -19.24
N LEU A 157 -8.31 -6.94 -17.91
CA LEU A 157 -9.13 -5.98 -17.17
C LEU A 157 -8.40 -4.63 -17.15
N ASN A 158 -9.00 -3.63 -17.76
CA ASN A 158 -8.45 -2.28 -17.82
C ASN A 158 -9.07 -1.44 -16.70
N LEU A 159 -8.24 -0.65 -16.01
CA LEU A 159 -8.67 0.36 -15.03
C LEU A 159 -8.04 1.70 -15.41
N ILE A 160 -8.86 2.72 -15.62
CA ILE A 160 -8.40 4.10 -15.79
C ILE A 160 -8.82 4.89 -14.56
N LEU A 161 -7.85 5.43 -13.83
CA LEU A 161 -8.06 6.28 -12.66
C LEU A 161 -8.43 7.70 -13.11
N GLY A 162 -9.42 8.28 -12.43
CA GLY A 162 -9.79 9.69 -12.61
C GLY A 162 -9.19 10.52 -11.49
N ARG A 163 -9.63 10.25 -10.27
CA ARG A 163 -9.13 10.79 -9.00
C ARG A 163 -8.59 9.64 -8.17
N LEU A 164 -7.50 9.85 -7.44
CA LEU A 164 -6.93 8.84 -6.56
C LEU A 164 -6.60 9.43 -5.20
N HIS A 165 -7.30 8.93 -4.17
CA HIS A 165 -7.17 9.37 -2.77
C HIS A 165 -7.22 10.90 -2.63
N GLU A 166 -8.04 11.57 -3.43
CA GLU A 166 -8.30 13.01 -3.27
C GLU A 166 -9.23 13.23 -2.08
N GLU A 167 -9.07 14.35 -1.38
CA GLU A 167 -9.90 14.69 -0.23
C GLU A 167 -11.39 14.68 -0.58
N TYR A 168 -12.20 14.05 0.27
CA TYR A 168 -13.64 14.00 0.10
C TYR A 168 -14.33 15.04 0.99
N ASN A 169 -14.87 16.08 0.35
CA ASN A 169 -15.73 17.06 1.01
C ASN A 169 -17.22 16.66 0.83
N GLU A 170 -17.91 16.34 1.93
CA GLU A 170 -19.34 15.97 1.91
C GLU A 170 -20.27 17.14 1.53
N GLU A 171 -19.83 18.37 1.73
CA GLU A 171 -20.64 19.58 1.53
C GLU A 171 -20.56 20.10 0.08
N GLU A 172 -19.64 19.57 -0.72
CA GLU A 172 -19.42 20.00 -2.10
C GLU A 172 -20.56 19.58 -3.01
N ASP A 173 -21.20 20.55 -3.69
CA ASP A 173 -22.30 20.26 -4.62
C ASP A 173 -21.83 19.48 -5.84
N ARG A 174 -22.23 18.21 -5.91
CA ARG A 174 -21.89 17.26 -6.99
C ARG A 174 -22.48 17.63 -8.35
N ARG A 175 -23.43 18.57 -8.41
CA ARG A 175 -23.93 19.13 -9.68
C ARG A 175 -22.90 20.08 -10.30
N MET A 176 -22.20 20.85 -9.46
CA MET A 176 -21.16 21.79 -9.87
C MET A 176 -19.79 21.09 -9.97
N HIS A 177 -19.52 20.15 -9.07
CA HIS A 177 -18.26 19.41 -8.98
C HIS A 177 -18.49 17.90 -9.04
N PRO A 178 -18.91 17.36 -10.20
CA PRO A 178 -19.19 15.95 -10.34
C PRO A 178 -17.91 15.11 -10.24
N PHE A 179 -18.05 13.91 -9.69
CA PHE A 179 -17.01 12.89 -9.75
C PHE A 179 -16.86 12.36 -11.18
N VAL A 180 -15.81 12.81 -11.85
CA VAL A 180 -15.47 12.40 -13.20
C VAL A 180 -14.61 11.13 -13.14
N PRO A 181 -15.01 10.04 -13.81
CA PRO A 181 -14.18 8.83 -13.91
C PRO A 181 -12.99 9.05 -14.84
N GLY A 182 -12.02 8.14 -14.76
CA GLY A 182 -10.86 8.13 -15.67
C GLY A 182 -11.26 8.12 -17.15
N ARG A 183 -10.47 8.82 -17.97
CA ARG A 183 -10.77 9.05 -19.41
C ARG A 183 -9.79 8.34 -20.32
N ARG A 184 -10.29 7.84 -21.45
CA ARG A 184 -9.42 7.23 -22.49
C ARG A 184 -8.58 8.28 -23.20
N LYS A 185 -9.06 9.52 -23.28
CA LYS A 185 -8.25 10.64 -23.77
C LYS A 185 -7.21 11.02 -22.71
N TYR A 186 -5.94 10.74 -23.00
CA TYR A 186 -4.83 11.20 -22.14
C TYR A 186 -4.72 12.71 -22.22
N LYS A 187 -4.63 13.34 -21.04
CA LYS A 187 -4.23 14.74 -20.92
C LYS A 187 -2.91 14.74 -20.18
N ALA A 188 -1.83 15.07 -20.87
CA ALA A 188 -0.53 15.18 -20.22
C ALA A 188 -0.62 16.21 -19.08
N PRO A 189 0.05 15.97 -17.94
CA PRO A 189 0.25 17.00 -16.92
C PRO A 189 0.82 18.26 -17.58
N ARG A 190 0.49 19.43 -17.03
CA ARG A 190 1.07 20.67 -17.54
C ARG A 190 2.59 20.65 -17.33
N SER A 191 3.35 21.38 -18.15
CA SER A 191 4.82 21.38 -18.08
C SER A 191 5.40 21.86 -16.74
N TRP A 192 4.62 22.60 -15.93
CA TRP A 192 4.97 23.02 -14.57
C TRP A 192 4.51 22.03 -13.47
N GLU A 193 3.75 21.01 -13.86
CA GLU A 193 3.27 19.91 -13.03
C GLU A 193 4.23 18.73 -13.23
N THR A 194 5.52 18.99 -12.97
CA THR A 194 6.66 18.15 -13.38
C THR A 194 6.75 16.84 -12.60
N GLU A 195 6.05 16.73 -11.46
CA GLU A 195 6.04 15.55 -10.61
C GLU A 195 4.75 14.75 -10.80
N LYS A 196 4.89 13.43 -11.02
CA LYS A 196 3.73 12.52 -11.00
C LYS A 196 3.09 12.61 -9.61
N PRO A 197 1.77 12.83 -9.51
CA PRO A 197 1.10 12.95 -8.21
C PRO A 197 1.21 11.66 -7.39
N TYR A 198 1.34 10.53 -8.07
CA TYR A 198 1.53 9.21 -7.50
C TYR A 198 2.23 8.28 -8.51
N GLU A 199 2.76 7.17 -8.00
CA GLU A 199 3.31 6.08 -8.78
C GLU A 199 2.61 4.77 -8.42
N ILE A 200 2.19 4.00 -9.42
CA ILE A 200 1.62 2.68 -9.22
C ILE A 200 2.77 1.70 -9.01
N VAL A 201 2.76 0.99 -7.88
CA VAL A 201 3.77 -0.02 -7.57
C VAL A 201 3.58 -1.18 -8.54
N LYS A 202 4.47 -1.27 -9.53
CA LYS A 202 4.41 -2.33 -10.55
C LYS A 202 4.62 -3.69 -9.89
N GLN A 203 3.58 -4.51 -9.91
CA GLN A 203 3.60 -5.90 -9.45
C GLN A 203 3.30 -6.83 -10.63
N GLY A 204 3.54 -8.13 -10.47
CA GLY A 204 3.20 -9.13 -11.49
C GLY A 204 1.76 -8.95 -12.00
N GLY A 205 1.56 -9.10 -13.30
CA GLY A 205 0.23 -9.00 -13.94
C GLY A 205 -0.38 -7.59 -14.01
N VAL A 206 0.28 -6.54 -13.52
CA VAL A 206 -0.10 -5.14 -13.75
C VAL A 206 0.82 -4.53 -14.81
N ALA A 207 0.25 -4.07 -15.92
CA ALA A 207 0.97 -3.30 -16.94
C ALA A 207 0.35 -1.91 -17.11
N LEU A 208 1.17 -0.91 -17.44
CA LEU A 208 0.68 0.43 -17.78
C LEU A 208 0.40 0.52 -19.28
N LYS A 209 -0.66 1.23 -19.66
CA LYS A 209 -1.00 1.42 -21.07
C LYS A 209 0.00 2.35 -21.74
N LYS A 210 0.65 1.87 -22.80
CA LYS A 210 1.42 2.71 -23.72
C LYS A 210 0.51 3.30 -24.80
N GLN A 211 0.63 4.61 -25.02
CA GLN A 211 -0.06 5.37 -26.05
C GLN A 211 0.97 6.25 -26.78
N GLY A 212 1.42 5.78 -27.95
CA GLY A 212 2.64 6.31 -28.58
C GLY A 212 3.85 6.06 -27.66
N ASP A 213 4.66 7.08 -27.46
CA ASP A 213 5.85 7.02 -26.59
C ASP A 213 5.52 7.25 -25.11
N ILE A 214 4.25 7.52 -24.77
CA ILE A 214 3.82 7.84 -23.41
C ILE A 214 3.29 6.58 -22.73
N GLU A 215 3.92 6.21 -21.62
CA GLU A 215 3.36 5.24 -20.66
C GLU A 215 2.45 5.96 -19.67
N ARG A 216 1.15 5.65 -19.72
CA ARG A 216 0.13 6.29 -18.89
C ARG A 216 0.13 5.72 -17.48
N TYR A 217 0.43 6.55 -16.49
CA TYR A 217 0.45 6.16 -15.08
C TYR A 217 -0.95 5.90 -14.50
N ASP A 218 -2.00 6.42 -15.14
CA ASP A 218 -3.39 6.34 -14.70
C ASP A 218 -4.16 5.16 -15.33
N TRP A 219 -3.61 4.51 -16.36
CA TRP A 219 -4.27 3.42 -17.09
C TRP A 219 -3.54 2.09 -16.88
N LEU A 220 -4.15 1.24 -16.06
CA LEU A 220 -3.69 -0.09 -15.70
C LEU A 220 -4.34 -1.16 -16.57
N MET A 221 -3.56 -2.16 -16.97
CA MET A 221 -3.99 -3.37 -17.66
C MET A 221 -3.63 -4.56 -16.77
N LEU A 222 -4.65 -5.23 -16.26
CA LEU A 222 -4.57 -6.30 -15.27
C LEU A 222 -4.81 -7.63 -15.98
N ASP A 223 -3.90 -8.58 -15.78
CA ASP A 223 -4.07 -9.94 -16.27
C ASP A 223 -5.17 -10.66 -15.48
N PRO A 224 -6.14 -11.37 -16.07
CA PRO A 224 -7.16 -12.07 -15.31
C PRO A 224 -6.73 -13.44 -14.76
N ASP A 225 -5.51 -13.93 -15.00
CA ASP A 225 -5.07 -15.28 -14.59
C ASP A 225 -5.17 -15.51 -13.05
N PRO A 226 -5.95 -16.50 -12.59
CA PRO A 226 -6.03 -16.90 -11.20
C PRO A 226 -4.72 -17.20 -10.47
N LYS A 227 -3.83 -17.91 -11.15
CA LYS A 227 -2.62 -18.42 -10.52
C LYS A 227 -1.68 -17.27 -10.19
N LEU A 228 -1.64 -16.28 -11.08
CA LEU A 228 -0.83 -15.07 -10.93
C LEU A 228 -1.21 -14.29 -9.67
N TRP A 229 -2.49 -13.97 -9.45
CA TRP A 229 -2.89 -13.17 -8.28
C TRP A 229 -2.82 -13.92 -6.96
N LYS A 230 -3.04 -15.25 -7.00
CA LYS A 230 -2.82 -16.09 -5.81
C LYS A 230 -1.35 -16.08 -5.39
N ALA A 231 -0.43 -16.18 -6.35
CA ALA A 231 1.01 -16.11 -6.08
C ALA A 231 1.42 -14.75 -5.52
N ILE A 232 1.00 -13.64 -6.16
CA ILE A 232 1.31 -12.28 -5.71
C ILE A 232 0.80 -12.02 -4.29
N ARG A 233 -0.40 -12.49 -3.96
CA ARG A 233 -0.95 -12.35 -2.59
C ARG A 233 -0.12 -13.15 -1.58
N ALA A 234 0.26 -14.38 -1.92
CA ALA A 234 1.07 -15.21 -1.04
C ALA A 234 2.42 -14.56 -0.75
N GLU A 235 3.07 -14.02 -1.79
CA GLU A 235 4.32 -13.26 -1.69
C GLU A 235 4.16 -12.02 -0.82
N LYS A 236 3.14 -11.19 -1.06
CA LYS A 236 2.85 -9.99 -0.26
C LYS A 236 2.55 -10.32 1.20
N LYS A 237 1.85 -11.43 1.47
CA LYS A 237 1.58 -11.91 2.83
C LYS A 237 2.86 -12.34 3.53
N ALA A 238 3.69 -13.15 2.87
CA ALA A 238 4.97 -13.59 3.39
C ALA A 238 5.90 -12.40 3.69
N ALA A 239 6.01 -11.44 2.75
CA ALA A 239 6.79 -10.22 2.96
C ALA A 239 6.31 -9.40 4.17
N LYS A 240 4.99 -9.30 4.37
CA LYS A 240 4.41 -8.61 5.53
C LYS A 240 4.71 -9.33 6.85
N GLU A 241 4.65 -10.66 6.86
CA GLU A 241 4.98 -11.47 8.03
C GLU A 241 6.48 -11.35 8.39
N THR A 242 7.37 -11.42 7.40
CA THR A 242 8.81 -11.19 7.57
C THR A 242 9.10 -9.80 8.08
N ALA A 243 8.50 -8.76 7.51
CA ALA A 243 8.68 -7.38 7.98
C ALA A 243 8.18 -7.19 9.41
N LYS A 244 7.06 -7.82 9.78
CA LYS A 244 6.54 -7.80 11.15
C LYS A 244 7.50 -8.48 12.13
N ALA A 245 8.06 -9.64 11.77
CA ALA A 245 9.02 -10.36 12.59
C ALA A 245 10.30 -9.55 12.79
N ALA A 246 10.88 -8.99 11.71
CA ALA A 246 12.06 -8.13 11.78
C ALA A 246 11.83 -6.89 12.66
N PHE A 247 10.64 -6.27 12.57
CA PHE A 247 10.28 -5.14 13.44
C PHE A 247 10.20 -5.55 14.92
N GLN A 248 9.62 -6.71 15.22
CA GLN A 248 9.55 -7.22 16.59
C GLN A 248 10.94 -7.53 17.16
N GLU A 249 11.81 -8.15 16.37
CA GLU A 249 13.20 -8.44 16.75
C GLU A 249 13.98 -7.13 16.99
N ALA A 250 13.90 -6.17 16.07
CA ALA A 250 14.56 -4.87 16.24
C ALA A 250 14.07 -4.13 17.50
N SER A 251 12.77 -4.21 17.81
CA SER A 251 12.22 -3.65 19.05
C SER A 251 12.76 -4.34 20.30
N GLN A 252 12.88 -5.67 20.29
CA GLN A 252 13.43 -6.43 21.41
C GLN A 252 14.92 -6.13 21.62
N VAL A 253 15.71 -6.06 20.54
CA VAL A 253 17.13 -5.69 20.61
C VAL A 253 17.28 -4.29 21.19
N ARG A 254 16.45 -3.33 20.75
CA ARG A 254 16.46 -1.97 21.29
C ARG A 254 16.13 -1.94 22.78
N GLN A 255 15.12 -2.69 23.23
CA GLN A 255 14.76 -2.79 24.65
C GLN A 255 15.89 -3.40 25.47
N LYS A 256 16.43 -4.56 25.06
CA LYS A 256 17.55 -5.22 25.73
C LYS A 256 18.79 -4.33 25.78
N SER A 257 19.10 -3.60 24.70
CA SER A 257 20.21 -2.66 24.70
C SER A 257 20.01 -1.51 25.69
N ALA A 258 18.77 -1.00 25.82
CA ALA A 258 18.44 0.03 26.79
C ALA A 258 18.53 -0.49 28.23
N GLU A 259 18.10 -1.73 28.48
CA GLU A 259 18.23 -2.40 29.78
C GLU A 259 19.70 -2.59 30.17
N VAL A 260 20.53 -3.12 29.26
CA VAL A 260 21.97 -3.32 29.48
C VAL A 260 22.68 -1.97 29.72
N SER A 261 22.34 -0.93 28.95
CA SER A 261 22.90 0.41 29.19
C SER A 261 22.50 0.98 30.56
N ALA A 262 21.23 0.82 30.96
CA ALA A 262 20.77 1.25 32.28
C ALA A 262 21.44 0.48 33.42
N GLU A 263 21.71 -0.82 33.25
CA GLU A 263 22.45 -1.63 34.20
C GLU A 263 23.91 -1.18 34.33
N GLN A 264 24.58 -0.88 33.21
CA GLN A 264 25.94 -0.32 33.22
C GLN A 264 26.02 1.03 33.94
N GLU A 265 25.03 1.88 33.78
CA GLU A 265 24.94 3.16 34.50
C GLU A 265 24.77 2.96 36.01
N ARG A 266 23.92 2.02 36.43
CA ARG A 266 23.74 1.67 37.85
C ARG A 266 25.02 1.15 38.49
N LEU A 267 25.70 0.22 37.83
CA LEU A 267 26.98 -0.34 38.32
C LEU A 267 28.06 0.75 38.43
N ARG A 268 28.14 1.67 37.46
CA ARG A 268 29.07 2.81 37.54
C ARG A 268 28.75 3.75 38.70
N ALA A 269 27.47 4.04 38.93
CA ALA A 269 27.04 4.87 40.05
C ALA A 269 27.39 4.22 41.40
N GLU A 270 27.19 2.90 41.53
CA GLU A 270 27.51 2.12 42.73
C GLU A 270 29.02 2.07 43.00
N LEU A 271 29.85 1.92 41.96
CA LEU A 271 31.31 2.00 42.10
C LEU A 271 31.77 3.39 42.55
N GLU A 272 31.16 4.45 42.02
CA GLU A 272 31.48 5.82 42.45
C GLU A 272 31.03 6.10 43.88
N SER A 273 29.88 5.57 44.33
CA SER A 273 29.49 5.66 45.74
C SER A 273 30.45 4.87 46.64
N LEU A 274 30.81 3.64 46.26
CA LEU A 274 31.74 2.82 47.03
C LEU A 274 33.12 3.48 47.16
N LYS A 275 33.62 4.11 46.08
CA LYS A 275 34.86 4.90 46.11
C LYS A 275 34.75 6.08 47.07
N LYS A 276 33.63 6.81 47.06
CA LYS A 276 33.40 7.94 47.99
C LYS A 276 33.35 7.45 49.42
N ASP A 277 32.68 6.34 49.71
CA ASP A 277 32.59 5.75 51.04
C ASP A 277 33.98 5.31 51.53
N MET A 278 34.78 4.65 50.69
CA MET A 278 36.17 4.32 51.02
C MET A 278 37.04 5.56 51.25
N GLN A 279 36.85 6.63 50.49
CA GLN A 279 37.58 7.90 50.70
C GLN A 279 37.14 8.56 52.00
N ALA A 280 35.86 8.55 52.34
CA ALA A 280 35.35 9.07 53.61
C ALA A 280 35.89 8.28 54.81
N ILE A 281 35.99 6.94 54.69
CA ILE A 281 36.62 6.10 55.72
C ILE A 281 38.12 6.41 55.85
N LYS A 282 38.82 6.73 54.75
CA LYS A 282 40.23 7.16 54.78
C LYS A 282 40.44 8.60 55.28
N GLN A 283 39.43 9.47 55.19
CA GLN A 283 39.51 10.88 55.54
C GLN A 283 38.78 11.23 56.85
N ALA A 284 38.16 10.26 57.53
CA ALA A 284 37.59 10.46 58.86
C ALA A 284 38.70 10.91 59.83
N PRO A 285 38.61 12.12 60.42
CA PRO A 285 39.54 12.54 61.44
C PRO A 285 39.27 11.73 62.71
N ALA A 286 40.34 11.20 63.31
CA ALA A 286 40.31 10.78 64.70
C ALA A 286 40.02 12.01 65.57
N VAL A 287 38.75 12.25 65.90
CA VAL A 287 38.39 13.23 66.93
C VAL A 287 38.51 12.51 68.27
N VAL A 288 39.58 12.86 68.99
CA VAL A 288 39.87 12.41 70.34
C VAL A 288 39.19 13.39 71.32
N PRO A 289 38.28 12.96 72.22
CA PRO A 289 38.07 13.67 73.47
C PRO A 289 39.14 13.22 74.45
N ALA A 290 39.93 14.17 74.96
CA ALA A 290 40.99 13.89 75.92
C ALA A 290 40.44 13.55 77.32
N ALA A 291 41.14 12.61 77.96
CA ALA A 291 41.23 12.29 79.38
C ALA A 291 40.15 11.36 80.00
N THR A 292 40.48 10.07 80.12
CA THR A 292 40.88 9.49 81.42
C THR A 292 41.71 8.21 81.20
N GLN A 293 42.77 8.04 81.97
CA GLN A 293 43.63 6.86 82.00
C GLN A 293 42.86 5.63 82.50
N ALA A 294 42.98 4.49 81.82
CA ALA A 294 43.10 3.15 82.44
C ALA A 294 43.30 2.04 81.37
N SER A 295 44.37 1.26 81.56
CA SER A 295 44.56 -0.13 81.11
C SER A 295 44.89 -0.44 79.63
N ARG A 296 46.17 -0.79 79.39
CA ARG A 296 46.60 -1.65 78.27
C ARG A 296 45.80 -2.96 78.27
N PRO A 297 45.22 -3.41 77.15
CA PRO A 297 44.91 -4.81 76.94
C PRO A 297 46.12 -5.51 76.32
N GLU A 298 46.44 -6.67 76.88
CA GLU A 298 47.53 -7.55 76.47
C GLU A 298 47.42 -7.99 75.01
N ALA A 299 48.58 -8.18 74.36
CA ALA A 299 48.70 -8.62 72.97
C ALA A 299 47.94 -9.92 72.64
N GLY A 300 47.60 -10.73 73.65
CA GLY A 300 46.88 -12.00 73.51
C GLY A 300 45.42 -11.91 73.05
N ASP A 301 44.73 -10.78 73.23
CA ASP A 301 43.32 -10.65 72.79
C ASP A 301 43.20 -10.34 71.29
N SER A 302 44.18 -9.65 70.71
CA SER A 302 44.18 -9.30 69.28
C SER A 302 44.37 -10.52 68.38
N VAL A 303 45.16 -11.49 68.83
CA VAL A 303 45.46 -12.73 68.08
C VAL A 303 44.23 -13.65 68.05
N LYS A 304 43.51 -13.78 69.18
CA LYS A 304 42.26 -14.56 69.24
C LYS A 304 41.17 -13.99 68.35
N VAL A 305 41.05 -12.66 68.27
CA VAL A 305 40.09 -12.00 67.37
C VAL A 305 40.45 -12.23 65.90
N ARG A 306 41.73 -12.17 65.54
CA ARG A 306 42.20 -12.47 64.17
C ARG A 306 41.95 -13.92 63.77
N LEU A 307 42.19 -14.88 64.66
CA LEU A 307 41.92 -16.30 64.40
C LEU A 307 40.43 -16.62 64.25
N ARG A 308 39.55 -15.95 64.99
CA ARG A 308 38.09 -16.09 64.82
C ARG A 308 37.63 -15.59 63.45
N ARG A 309 38.06 -14.39 63.06
CA ARG A 309 37.70 -13.81 61.76
C ARG A 309 38.21 -14.65 60.58
N LEU A 310 39.36 -15.29 60.71
CA LEU A 310 39.89 -16.22 59.70
C LEU A 310 39.07 -17.50 59.57
N LYS A 311 38.52 -17.98 60.69
CA LYS A 311 37.61 -19.13 60.69
C LYS A 311 36.29 -18.78 60.02
N ASP A 312 35.72 -17.61 60.33
CA ASP A 312 34.45 -17.15 59.74
C ASP A 312 34.58 -17.01 58.21
N LEU A 313 35.68 -16.45 57.71
CA LEU A 313 35.94 -16.32 56.26
C LEU A 313 36.04 -17.66 55.52
N ARG A 314 36.54 -18.70 56.19
CA ARG A 314 36.60 -20.05 55.64
C ARG A 314 35.22 -20.72 55.65
N ASP A 315 34.47 -20.52 56.74
CA ASP A 315 33.12 -21.07 56.89
C ASP A 315 32.13 -20.41 55.88
N GLU A 316 32.43 -19.19 55.41
CA GLU A 316 31.74 -18.48 54.32
C GLU A 316 32.25 -18.82 52.90
N GLU A 317 33.17 -19.79 52.75
CA GLU A 317 33.82 -20.21 51.48
C GLU A 317 34.53 -19.08 50.71
N LEU A 318 34.86 -17.96 51.37
CA LEU A 318 35.56 -16.81 50.77
C LEU A 318 37.07 -17.02 50.64
N ILE A 319 37.63 -18.02 51.32
CA ILE A 319 39.04 -18.43 51.25
C ILE A 319 39.14 -19.95 51.15
N THR A 320 40.19 -20.42 50.48
CA THR A 320 40.46 -21.85 50.35
C THR A 320 41.09 -22.43 51.63
N GLU A 321 40.98 -23.75 51.83
CA GLU A 321 41.59 -24.43 52.99
C GLU A 321 43.12 -24.24 53.06
N ASP A 322 43.79 -24.15 51.90
CA ASP A 322 45.23 -23.94 51.83
C ASP A 322 45.62 -22.51 52.28
N GLU A 323 44.82 -21.51 51.91
CA GLU A 323 45.00 -20.11 52.35
C GLU A 323 44.71 -19.93 53.84
N TYR A 324 43.68 -20.61 54.35
CA TYR A 324 43.36 -20.63 55.78
C TYR A 324 44.53 -21.17 56.61
N ARG A 325 45.14 -22.30 56.18
CA ARG A 325 46.27 -22.91 56.86
C ARG A 325 47.51 -22.01 56.87
N ALA A 326 47.85 -21.43 55.73
CA ALA A 326 49.00 -20.52 55.61
C ALA A 326 48.86 -19.29 56.52
N LYS A 327 47.67 -18.66 56.51
CA LYS A 327 47.40 -17.46 57.32
C LYS A 327 47.26 -17.74 58.81
N ARG A 328 46.72 -18.90 59.18
CA ARG A 328 46.68 -19.36 60.58
C ARG A 328 48.10 -19.56 61.12
N GLN A 329 49.01 -20.12 60.31
CA GLN A 329 50.40 -20.32 60.72
C GLN A 329 51.13 -18.97 60.88
N GLU A 330 50.96 -18.03 59.93
CA GLU A 330 51.54 -16.68 60.01
C GLU A 330 51.10 -15.93 61.29
N ILE A 331 49.84 -16.08 61.72
CA ILE A 331 49.34 -15.47 62.95
C ILE A 331 49.91 -16.14 64.20
N LEU A 332 50.10 -17.46 64.18
CA LEU A 332 50.71 -18.20 65.29
C LEU A 332 52.21 -17.93 65.42
N ASP A 333 52.91 -17.72 64.30
CA ASP A 333 54.33 -17.37 64.27
C ASP A 333 54.58 -15.90 64.67
N SER A 334 53.53 -15.07 64.70
CA SER A 334 53.57 -13.66 65.14
C SER A 334 53.32 -13.44 66.65
N LEU A 335 53.14 -14.54 67.41
CA LEU A 335 53.15 -14.57 68.87
C LEU A 335 54.59 -14.61 69.39
#